data_AF-A0A830DE06-F1
#
_entry.id   AF-A0A830DE06-F1
#
_cell.length_a   1.000
_cell.length_b   1.000
_cell.length_c   1.000
_cell.angle_alpha   90.00
_cell.angle_beta   90.00
_cell.angle_gamma   90.00
#
_symmetry.space_group_name_H-M   'P 1'
#
loop_
_entity.id
_entity.type
_entity.pdbx_description
1 polymer ?
#
loop_
_entity_poly.entity_id
_entity_poly.type
_entity_poly.pdbx_seq_one_letter_code
_entity_poly.pdbx_strand_id
1 'polypeptide(L)'
;STDQQVQGVLNIIDLAGSLSKSGSTGDRLKETQAINKSLSSFSDVIFALAKKEEHMPYRNSKLTYLLQPCLGGDSKTLMFVNVSLYPYSVGESLCSLLFAARVKMHVRLVSRGAKPT
;
A
#
# COMPACT_ATOMS: atom_id res chain seq x y z
N SER A 1 -13.80 -24.05 -31.83
CA SER A 1 -13.12 -23.97 -30.52
C SER A 1 -11.89 -23.12 -30.71
N THR A 2 -11.71 -21.94 -30.12
CA THR A 2 -12.10 -21.44 -28.80
C THR A 2 -12.03 -19.91 -28.83
N ASP A 3 -13.14 -19.23 -28.54
CA ASP A 3 -13.14 -17.77 -28.36
C ASP A 3 -12.87 -17.47 -26.87
N GLN A 4 -11.60 -17.55 -26.47
CA GLN A 4 -11.21 -17.27 -25.08
C GLN A 4 -11.14 -15.76 -24.87
N GLN A 5 -12.15 -15.23 -24.18
CA GLN A 5 -12.19 -13.84 -23.76
C GLN A 5 -11.45 -13.67 -22.42
N VAL A 6 -10.48 -12.75 -22.36
CA VAL A 6 -9.74 -12.41 -21.14
C VAL A 6 -10.17 -11.03 -20.66
N GLN A 7 -10.52 -10.90 -19.38
CA GLN A 7 -10.77 -9.62 -18.72
C GLN A 7 -9.74 -9.37 -17.63
N GLY A 8 -9.30 -8.12 -17.51
CA GLY A 8 -8.36 -7.67 -16.49
C GLY A 8 -8.59 -6.22 -16.11
N VAL A 9 -8.18 -5.85 -14.90
CA VAL A 9 -8.29 -4.48 -14.37
C VAL A 9 -6.89 -3.99 -14.02
N LEU A 10 -6.51 -2.82 -14.52
CA LEU A 10 -5.28 -2.13 -14.15
C LEU A 10 -5.63 -0.95 -13.25
N ASN A 11 -5.11 -0.96 -12.02
CA ASN A 11 -5.24 0.15 -11.08
C ASN A 11 -3.89 0.85 -10.94
N ILE A 12 -3.88 2.17 -11.14
CA ILE A 12 -2.72 3.03 -10.88
C ILE A 12 -3.14 3.99 -9.76
N ILE A 13 -2.46 3.90 -8.62
CA ILE A 13 -2.84 4.59 -7.40
C ILE A 13 -1.67 5.47 -6.96
N ASP A 14 -1.92 6.77 -6.82
CA ASP A 14 -1.00 7.71 -6.20
C ASP A 14 -1.44 7.98 -4.76
N LEU A 15 -0.52 7.82 -3.81
CA LEU A 15 -0.81 7.94 -2.38
C LEU A 15 -0.14 9.21 -1.84
N ALA A 16 -0.91 9.97 -1.05
CA ALA A 16 -0.34 11.08 -0.28
C ALA A 16 0.74 10.57 0.69
N GLY A 17 1.71 11.42 1.00
CA GLY A 17 2.77 11.11 1.96
C GLY A 17 2.26 11.05 3.39
N SER A 18 2.83 10.16 4.21
CA SER A 18 2.64 10.19 5.66
C SER A 18 3.25 11.48 6.21
N LEU A 19 2.48 12.21 7.02
CA LEU A 19 2.90 13.51 7.57
C LEU A 19 2.96 13.40 9.10
N SER A 20 4.14 13.10 9.65
CA SER A 20 4.33 12.98 11.10
C SER A 20 4.68 14.31 11.78
N LYS A 21 5.23 15.29 11.03
CA LYS A 21 5.80 16.55 11.55
C LYS A 21 5.38 17.79 10.74
N SER A 22 4.10 17.92 10.41
CA SER A 22 3.64 19.04 9.57
C SER A 22 3.55 20.38 10.32
N GLY A 23 3.53 20.38 11.67
CA GLY A 23 3.26 21.59 12.46
C GLY A 23 1.92 22.27 12.11
N SER A 24 1.04 21.55 11.41
CA SER A 24 -0.16 22.13 10.79
C SER A 24 -1.24 22.40 11.83
N THR A 25 -1.98 23.49 11.63
CA THR A 25 -3.12 23.88 12.46
C THR A 25 -4.41 23.97 11.63
N GLY A 26 -5.56 24.07 12.30
CA GLY A 26 -6.86 24.27 11.65
C GLY A 26 -7.22 23.16 10.65
N ASP A 27 -7.68 23.54 9.46
CA ASP A 27 -8.13 22.57 8.45
C ASP A 27 -6.99 21.73 7.88
N ARG A 28 -5.76 22.27 7.83
CA ARG A 28 -4.59 21.52 7.39
C ARG A 28 -4.24 20.39 8.35
N LEU A 29 -4.51 20.56 9.65
CA LEU A 29 -4.40 19.49 10.63
C LEU A 29 -5.43 18.39 10.39
N LYS A 30 -6.69 18.76 10.12
CA LYS A 30 -7.76 17.78 9.82
C LYS A 30 -7.43 16.96 8.56
N GLU A 31 -6.94 17.62 7.52
CA GLU A 31 -6.48 16.95 6.30
C GLU A 31 -5.32 15.99 6.58
N THR A 32 -4.31 16.46 7.32
CA THR A 32 -3.16 15.64 7.74
C THR A 32 -3.60 14.41 8.54
N GLN A 33 -4.54 14.57 9.46
CA GLN A 33 -5.12 13.46 10.23
C GLN A 33 -5.88 12.47 9.33
N ALA A 34 -6.63 12.96 8.34
CA ALA A 34 -7.34 12.10 7.40
C ALA A 34 -6.37 11.28 6.52
N ILE A 35 -5.29 11.90 6.04
CA ILE A 35 -4.20 11.23 5.30
C ILE A 35 -3.56 10.13 6.15
N ASN A 36 -3.14 10.47 7.37
CA ASN A 36 -2.51 9.50 8.26
C ASN A 36 -3.48 8.37 8.65
N LYS A 37 -4.78 8.66 8.80
CA LYS A 37 -5.79 7.64 9.11
C LYS A 37 -5.95 6.63 7.98
N SER A 38 -6.03 7.08 6.72
CA SER A 38 -6.18 6.17 5.59
C SER A 38 -4.93 5.31 5.37
N LEU A 39 -3.73 5.90 5.50
CA LEU A 39 -2.45 5.18 5.42
C LEU A 39 -2.25 4.21 6.59
N SER A 40 -2.70 4.56 7.80
CA SER A 40 -2.66 3.64 8.94
C SER A 40 -3.60 2.46 8.73
N SER A 41 -4.83 2.70 8.27
CA SER A 41 -5.77 1.63 7.93
C SER A 41 -5.21 0.70 6.84
N PHE A 42 -4.53 1.28 5.84
CA PHE A 42 -3.82 0.51 4.82
C PHE A 42 -2.74 -0.37 5.43
N SER A 43 -1.98 0.17 6.39
CA SER A 43 -0.97 -0.60 7.13
C SER A 43 -1.57 -1.75 7.94
N ASP A 44 -2.70 -1.53 8.58
CA ASP A 44 -3.42 -2.56 9.35
C ASP A 44 -3.88 -3.71 8.43
N VAL A 45 -4.38 -3.39 7.23
CA VAL A 45 -4.76 -4.40 6.23
C VAL A 45 -3.55 -5.23 5.80
N ILE A 46 -2.42 -4.59 5.47
CA ILE A 46 -1.20 -5.31 5.09
C ILE A 46 -0.73 -6.22 6.22
N PHE A 47 -0.82 -5.75 7.46
CA PHE A 47 -0.40 -6.53 8.63
C PHE A 47 -1.33 -7.72 8.91
N ALA A 48 -2.64 -7.53 8.81
CA ALA A 48 -3.62 -8.61 8.94
C ALA A 48 -3.41 -9.66 7.85
N LEU A 49 -3.20 -9.24 6.59
CA LEU A 49 -2.83 -10.11 5.48
C LEU A 49 -1.55 -10.89 5.79
N ALA A 50 -0.56 -10.22 6.39
CA ALA A 50 0.71 -10.84 6.75
C ALA A 50 0.60 -11.90 7.83
N LYS A 51 -0.37 -11.76 8.72
CA LYS A 51 -0.67 -12.73 9.77
C LYS A 51 -1.68 -13.79 9.35
N LYS A 52 -2.23 -13.70 8.14
CA LYS A 52 -3.35 -14.53 7.67
C LYS A 52 -4.52 -14.52 8.65
N GLU A 53 -4.85 -13.34 9.17
CA GLU A 53 -6.01 -13.19 10.05
C GLU A 53 -7.30 -13.57 9.31
N GLU A 54 -8.31 -14.04 10.03
CA GLU A 54 -9.59 -14.41 9.43
C GLU A 54 -10.37 -13.18 8.94
N HIS A 55 -10.32 -12.10 9.72
CA HIS A 55 -11.02 -10.86 9.41
C HIS A 55 -10.04 -9.77 8.94
N MET A 56 -10.21 -9.33 7.69
CA MET A 56 -9.42 -8.23 7.13
C MET A 56 -10.09 -6.87 7.36
N PRO A 57 -9.38 -5.85 7.89
CA PRO A 57 -9.96 -4.55 8.23
C PRO A 57 -10.15 -3.61 7.02
N TYR A 58 -10.57 -4.12 5.85
CA TYR A 58 -10.74 -3.32 4.63
C TYR A 58 -11.72 -2.14 4.81
N ARG A 59 -12.67 -2.24 5.75
CA ARG A 59 -13.70 -1.21 6.00
C ARG A 59 -13.23 -0.05 6.88
N ASN A 60 -12.01 -0.08 7.43
CA ASN A 60 -11.51 0.97 8.32
C ASN A 60 -11.27 2.32 7.61
N SER A 61 -11.14 2.31 6.28
CA SER A 61 -11.08 3.51 5.46
C SER A 61 -11.68 3.29 4.07
N LYS A 62 -12.07 4.37 3.39
CA LYS A 62 -12.49 4.31 1.98
C LYS A 62 -11.37 3.81 1.06
N LEU A 63 -10.11 4.17 1.37
CA LEU A 63 -8.94 3.73 0.62
C LEU A 63 -8.80 2.20 0.65
N THR A 64 -8.76 1.61 1.85
CA THR A 64 -8.64 0.16 2.01
C THR A 64 -9.81 -0.61 1.43
N TYR A 65 -11.01 -0.04 1.48
CA TYR A 65 -12.20 -0.65 0.89
C TYR A 65 -12.08 -0.70 -0.63
N LEU A 66 -11.65 0.40 -1.26
CA LEU A 66 -11.45 0.48 -2.71
C LEU A 66 -10.30 -0.43 -3.18
N LEU A 67 -9.25 -0.55 -2.38
CA LEU A 67 -8.07 -1.38 -2.69
C LEU A 67 -8.25 -2.87 -2.37
N GLN A 68 -9.38 -3.28 -1.81
CA GLN A 68 -9.63 -4.68 -1.45
C GLN A 68 -9.34 -5.66 -2.61
N PRO A 69 -9.76 -5.40 -3.88
CA PRO A 69 -9.43 -6.28 -4.99
C PRO A 69 -7.96 -6.26 -5.41
N CYS A 70 -7.19 -5.24 -5.00
CA CYS A 70 -5.76 -5.13 -5.30
C CYS A 70 -4.91 -5.89 -4.27
N LEU A 71 -5.33 -5.91 -3.00
CA LEU A 71 -4.54 -6.42 -1.88
C LEU A 71 -4.82 -7.88 -1.55
N GLY A 72 -5.87 -8.47 -2.14
CA GLY A 72 -6.23 -9.88 -1.96
C GLY A 72 -6.54 -10.60 -3.28
N GLY A 73 -6.80 -11.90 -3.19
CA GLY A 73 -7.11 -12.75 -4.34
C GLY A 73 -5.93 -12.97 -5.29
N ASP A 74 -6.24 -13.15 -6.58
CA ASP A 74 -5.24 -13.40 -7.65
C ASP A 74 -4.64 -12.11 -8.25
N SER A 75 -4.87 -10.96 -7.61
CA SER A 75 -4.37 -9.69 -8.08
C SER A 75 -2.84 -9.61 -7.96
N LYS A 76 -2.22 -8.92 -8.92
CA LYS A 76 -0.79 -8.63 -8.90
C LYS A 76 -0.58 -7.18 -8.54
N THR A 77 -0.09 -6.96 -7.32
CA THR A 77 0.19 -5.61 -6.82
C THR A 77 1.68 -5.33 -6.86
N LEU A 78 2.02 -4.12 -7.30
CA LEU A 78 3.37 -3.56 -7.21
C LEU A 78 3.27 -2.25 -6.43
N MET A 79 4.13 -2.09 -5.44
CA MET A 79 4.22 -0.86 -4.66
C MET A 79 5.56 -0.18 -4.92
N PHE A 80 5.51 1.11 -5.25
CA PHE A 80 6.70 1.98 -5.26
C PHE A 80 6.79 2.69 -3.92
N VAL A 81 8.00 2.77 -3.38
CA VAL A 81 8.28 3.46 -2.12
C VAL A 81 9.30 4.54 -2.40
N ASN A 82 8.82 5.77 -2.46
CA ASN A 82 9.63 6.94 -2.72
C ASN A 82 10.21 7.45 -1.40
N VAL A 83 11.54 7.52 -1.33
CA VAL A 83 12.28 7.97 -0.15
C VAL A 83 13.14 9.18 -0.49
N SER A 84 13.42 10.00 0.52
CA SER A 84 14.28 11.17 0.39
C SER A 84 15.68 10.84 0.89
N LEU A 85 16.71 11.32 0.19
CA LEU A 85 18.12 11.14 0.57
C LEU A 85 18.63 12.22 1.53
N TYR A 86 17.80 13.21 1.86
CA TYR A 86 18.23 14.32 2.71
C TYR A 86 18.31 13.92 4.19
N PRO A 87 19.32 14.40 4.94
CA PRO A 87 19.51 14.05 6.36
C PRO A 87 18.29 14.31 7.24
N TYR A 88 17.56 15.41 6.99
CA TYR A 88 16.35 15.76 7.75
C TYR A 88 15.16 14.82 7.45
N SER A 89 15.21 14.03 6.39
CA SER A 89 14.16 13.07 6.00
C SER A 89 14.46 11.63 6.41
N VAL A 90 15.58 11.36 7.10
CA VAL A 90 16.00 9.99 7.46
C VAL A 90 14.92 9.27 8.29
N GLY A 91 14.29 9.97 9.25
CA GLY A 91 13.23 9.40 10.07
C GLY A 91 12.02 8.94 9.25
N GLU A 92 11.49 9.81 8.38
CA GLU A 92 10.36 9.48 7.50
C GLU A 92 10.74 8.38 6.50
N SER A 93 11.93 8.45 5.92
CA SER A 93 12.41 7.46 4.94
C SER A 93 12.56 6.08 5.57
N LEU A 94 13.06 6.01 6.82
CA LEU A 94 13.12 4.76 7.58
C LEU A 94 11.70 4.20 7.84
N CYS A 95 10.74 5.05 8.24
CA CYS A 95 9.35 4.64 8.40
C CYS A 95 8.77 4.05 7.10
N SER A 96 8.99 4.71 5.96
CA SER A 96 8.54 4.22 4.65
C SER A 96 9.19 2.88 4.27
N LEU A 97 10.48 2.69 4.54
CA LEU A 97 11.18 1.43 4.26
C LEU A 97 10.73 0.28 5.17
N LEU A 98 10.52 0.55 6.46
CA LEU A 98 9.97 -0.42 7.40
C LEU A 98 8.55 -0.83 7.01
N PHE A 99 7.75 0.12 6.53
CA PHE A 99 6.45 -0.16 5.94
C PHE A 99 6.57 -1.09 4.73
N ALA A 100 7.44 -0.76 3.77
CA ALA A 100 7.70 -1.56 2.57
C ALA A 100 8.12 -3.00 2.89
N ALA A 101 8.98 -3.17 3.90
CA ALA A 101 9.46 -4.48 4.32
C ALA A 101 8.32 -5.39 4.79
N ARG A 102 7.29 -4.83 5.45
CA ARG A 102 6.10 -5.58 5.89
C ARG A 102 5.22 -5.98 4.70
N VAL A 103 5.07 -5.11 3.71
CA VAL A 103 4.30 -5.38 2.47
C VAL A 103 4.95 -6.50 1.65
N LYS A 104 6.29 -6.47 1.50
CA LYS A 104 7.07 -7.43 0.69
C LYS A 104 6.88 -8.88 1.13
N MET A 105 6.59 -9.13 2.40
CA MET A 105 6.37 -10.49 2.89
C MET A 105 5.14 -11.17 2.25
N HIS A 106 4.20 -10.42 1.66
CA HIS A 106 2.89 -10.96 1.24
C HIS A 106 2.43 -10.52 -0.15
N VAL A 107 2.92 -9.41 -0.67
CA VAL A 107 2.73 -9.08 -2.09
C VAL A 107 3.71 -9.91 -2.91
N ARG A 108 3.19 -10.85 -3.73
CA ARG A 108 4.01 -11.62 -4.68
C ARG A 108 4.77 -10.66 -5.57
N LEU A 109 6.07 -10.51 -5.32
CA LEU A 109 6.99 -9.93 -6.29
C LEU A 109 6.96 -10.84 -7.51
N VAL A 110 6.45 -10.32 -8.63
CA VAL A 110 6.61 -10.99 -9.92
C VAL A 110 8.09 -10.88 -10.27
N SER A 111 8.85 -11.94 -10.00
CA SER A 111 10.18 -12.07 -10.60
C SER A 111 10.00 -12.28 -12.10
N ARG A 112 10.83 -11.62 -12.92
CA ARG A 112 10.90 -11.95 -14.35
C ARG A 112 11.30 -13.43 -14.43
N GLY A 113 10.37 -14.28 -14.88
CA GLY A 113 10.69 -15.66 -15.21
C GLY A 113 11.75 -15.66 -16.30
N ALA A 114 13.00 -15.97 -15.93
CA ALA A 114 13.94 -16.45 -16.91
C ALA A 114 13.38 -17.77 -17.44
N LYS A 115 13.03 -17.80 -18.74
CA LYS A 115 12.77 -19.07 -19.41
C LYS A 115 14.05 -19.91 -19.30
N PRO A 116 13.98 -21.18 -18.86
CA PRO A 116 15.10 -22.08 -19.04
C PRO A 116 15.30 -22.26 -20.55
N THR A 117 16.49 -21.93 -21.03
CA THR A 117 17.01 -22.34 -22.33
C THR A 117 17.39 -23.81 -22.30
#